data_AF-A0A9C9Q409-F1
#
_entry.id   AF-A0A9C9Q409-F1
#
_cell.length_a   1.000
_cell.length_b   1.000
_cell.length_c   1.000
_cell.angle_alpha   90.00
_cell.angle_beta   90.00
_cell.angle_gamma   90.00
#
_symmetry.space_group_name_H-M   'P 1'
#
loop_
_entity.id
_entity.type
_entity.pdbx_description
1 polymer ?
#
loop_
_entity_poly.entity_id
_entity_poly.type
_entity_poly.pdbx_seq_one_letter_code
_entity_poly.pdbx_strand_id
1 'polypeptide(L)'
;MTLPLTSLHAQEKGISAARQGELIHLLKQDCGSCHGLTLEGGLGPPLLPTDLSGKSPEWLRDVILDGIPDTAMPPWRPILSEDEVAWLVKSMLQGIFDGQ
;
A
#
# COMPACT_ATOMS: atom_id res chain seq x y z
N MET A 1 23.72 -3.77 -45.08
CA MET A 1 22.40 -3.43 -44.53
C MET A 1 22.49 -3.50 -43.02
N THR A 2 22.73 -2.37 -42.36
CA THR A 2 22.77 -2.26 -40.90
C THR A 2 21.38 -1.85 -40.41
N LEU A 3 20.64 -2.79 -39.84
CA LEU A 3 19.42 -2.48 -39.10
C LEU A 3 19.82 -2.08 -37.67
N PRO A 4 19.35 -0.95 -37.13
CA PRO A 4 19.60 -0.61 -35.74
C PRO A 4 18.79 -1.55 -34.86
N LEU A 5 19.46 -2.17 -33.89
CA LEU A 5 18.78 -2.81 -32.76
C LEU A 5 18.25 -1.66 -31.90
N THR A 6 16.99 -1.29 -32.10
CA THR A 6 16.31 -0.34 -31.23
C THR A 6 16.26 -0.98 -29.85
N SER A 7 17.13 -0.49 -28.97
CA SER A 7 17.17 -0.89 -27.57
C SER A 7 15.78 -0.69 -26.98
N LEU A 8 15.15 -1.79 -26.58
CA LEU A 8 13.92 -1.78 -25.81
C LEU A 8 14.31 -1.21 -24.45
N HIS A 9 14.11 0.08 -24.25
CA HIS A 9 14.28 0.70 -22.94
C HIS A 9 13.30 0.02 -21.99
N ALA A 10 13.82 -0.84 -21.13
CA ALA A 10 13.09 -1.35 -19.98
C ALA A 10 12.67 -0.14 -19.15
N GLN A 11 11.38 0.15 -19.10
CA GLN A 11 10.84 1.17 -18.22
C GLN A 11 11.11 0.73 -16.77
N GLU A 12 11.79 1.58 -16.01
CA GLU A 12 11.97 1.47 -14.57
C GLU A 12 10.66 1.05 -13.89
N LYS A 13 10.68 -0.12 -13.27
CA LYS A 13 9.51 -0.86 -12.76
C LYS A 13 9.04 -0.26 -11.43
N GLY A 14 8.38 0.90 -11.49
CA GLY A 14 7.79 1.58 -10.32
C GLY A 14 6.30 1.87 -10.48
N ILE A 15 5.56 1.94 -9.37
CA ILE A 15 4.16 2.38 -9.37
C ILE A 15 4.10 3.84 -9.85
N SER A 16 3.26 4.14 -10.84
CA SER A 16 3.14 5.49 -11.41
C SER A 16 2.63 6.49 -10.36
N ALA A 17 3.01 7.76 -10.47
CA ALA A 17 2.59 8.79 -9.52
C ALA A 17 1.06 8.92 -9.41
N ALA A 18 0.34 8.77 -10.53
CA ALA A 18 -1.12 8.75 -10.53
C ALA A 18 -1.66 7.59 -9.67
N ARG A 19 -1.11 6.38 -9.86
CA ARG A 19 -1.52 5.21 -9.09
C ARG A 19 -1.13 5.32 -7.62
N GLN A 20 0.03 5.90 -7.30
CA GLN A 20 0.39 6.22 -5.92
C GLN A 20 -0.66 7.12 -5.25
N GLY A 21 -1.14 8.15 -5.95
CA GLY A 21 -2.24 9.00 -5.48
C GLY A 21 -3.53 8.23 -5.18
N GLU A 22 -3.91 7.29 -6.04
CA GLU A 22 -5.07 6.40 -5.82
C GLU A 22 -4.88 5.50 -4.60
N LEU A 23 -3.69 4.94 -4.40
CA LEU A 23 -3.38 4.08 -3.24
C LEU A 23 -3.44 4.86 -1.93
N ILE A 24 -2.96 6.11 -1.92
CA ILE A 24 -3.08 6.99 -0.75
C ILE A 24 -4.54 7.38 -0.49
N HIS A 25 -5.31 7.64 -1.55
CA HIS A 25 -6.75 7.88 -1.41
C HIS A 25 -7.47 6.68 -0.78
N LEU A 26 -7.18 5.46 -1.27
CA LEU A 26 -7.71 4.22 -0.71
C LEU A 26 -7.32 4.04 0.77
N LEU A 27 -6.06 4.28 1.12
CA LEU A 27 -5.61 4.22 2.52
C LEU A 27 -6.42 5.15 3.42
N LYS A 28 -6.70 6.37 2.96
CA LYS A 28 -7.41 7.38 3.75
C LYS A 28 -8.91 7.16 3.83
N GLN A 29 -9.54 6.80 2.70
CA GLN A 29 -11.00 6.71 2.62
C GLN A 29 -11.50 5.32 2.99
N ASP A 30 -10.91 4.29 2.40
CA ASP A 30 -11.37 2.92 2.59
C ASP A 30 -10.78 2.30 3.86
N CYS A 31 -9.45 2.32 4.03
CA CYS A 31 -8.85 1.80 5.26
C CYS A 31 -9.15 2.71 6.45
N GLY A 32 -9.11 4.03 6.26
CA GLY A 32 -9.42 5.02 7.30
C GLY A 32 -10.86 4.97 7.81
N SER A 33 -11.80 4.36 7.08
CA SER A 33 -13.18 4.16 7.57
C SER A 33 -13.23 3.33 8.87
N CYS A 34 -12.31 2.37 9.02
CA CYS A 34 -12.17 1.54 10.22
C CYS A 34 -11.01 2.00 11.10
N HIS A 35 -9.89 2.39 10.49
CA HIS A 35 -8.64 2.73 11.17
C HIS A 35 -8.51 4.23 11.52
N GLY A 36 -9.58 5.01 11.31
CA GLY A 36 -9.61 6.45 11.50
C GLY A 36 -9.11 7.20 10.26
N LEU A 37 -9.73 8.34 9.91
CA LEU A 37 -9.31 9.16 8.75
C LEU A 37 -7.90 9.76 8.93
N THR A 38 -7.44 9.85 10.18
CA THR A 38 -6.07 10.23 10.57
C THR A 38 -5.17 9.02 10.82
N LEU A 39 -5.67 7.79 10.62
CA LEU A 39 -4.98 6.52 10.88
C LEU A 39 -4.57 6.28 12.34
N GLU A 40 -5.09 7.08 13.27
CA GLU A 40 -4.87 6.97 14.73
C GLU A 40 -5.66 5.82 15.39
N GLY A 41 -6.43 5.07 14.60
CA GLY A 41 -7.29 3.98 15.07
C GLY A 41 -8.73 4.40 15.29
N GLY A 42 -9.58 3.41 15.53
CA GLY A 42 -11.02 3.57 15.75
C GLY A 42 -11.67 2.22 16.02
N LEU A 43 -12.37 1.68 15.03
CA LEU A 43 -12.85 0.29 15.06
C LEU A 43 -11.69 -0.68 14.84
N GLY A 44 -10.74 -0.31 13.96
CA GLY A 44 -9.48 -1.00 13.74
C GLY A 44 -8.33 -0.36 14.54
N PRO A 45 -7.19 -1.06 14.68
CA PRO A 45 -5.99 -0.53 15.33
C PRO A 45 -5.38 0.66 14.56
N PRO A 46 -4.56 1.51 15.19
CA PRO A 46 -3.81 2.54 14.49
C PRO A 46 -2.89 1.96 13.41
N LEU A 47 -2.68 2.74 12.35
CA LEU A 47 -1.80 2.42 11.21
C LEU A 47 -0.64 3.42 11.07
N LEU A 48 -0.35 4.19 12.12
CA LEU A 48 0.78 5.11 12.15
C LEU A 48 2.12 4.36 12.22
N PRO A 49 3.23 4.96 11.73
CA PRO A 49 4.55 4.32 11.76
C PRO A 49 4.96 3.75 13.12
N THR A 50 4.64 4.47 14.21
CA THR A 50 4.93 4.07 15.58
C THR A 50 4.25 2.75 15.96
N ASP A 51 2.99 2.60 15.57
CA ASP A 51 2.15 1.44 15.86
C ASP A 51 2.48 0.23 14.98
N LEU A 52 3.12 0.49 13.84
CA LEU A 52 3.60 -0.54 12.91
C LEU A 52 5.07 -0.95 13.16
N SER A 53 5.82 -0.24 14.00
CA SER A 53 7.29 -0.35 14.15
C SER A 53 7.86 -1.72 14.57
N GLY A 54 7.02 -2.66 15.02
CA GLY A 54 7.42 -4.04 15.36
C GLY A 54 6.90 -5.10 14.39
N LYS A 55 6.21 -4.72 13.32
CA LYS A 55 5.57 -5.64 12.37
C LYS A 55 6.47 -5.77 11.13
N SER A 56 6.71 -7.00 10.67
CA SER A 56 7.46 -7.21 9.44
C SER A 56 6.68 -6.69 8.23
N PRO A 57 7.33 -6.06 7.23
CA PRO A 57 6.67 -5.65 5.99
C PRO A 57 5.95 -6.80 5.28
N GLU A 58 6.50 -8.01 5.31
CA GLU A 58 5.91 -9.21 4.71
C GLU A 58 4.57 -9.55 5.37
N TRP A 59 4.53 -9.62 6.70
CA TRP A 59 3.29 -9.83 7.43
C TRP A 59 2.24 -8.74 7.16
N LEU A 60 2.65 -7.47 7.06
CA LEU A 60 1.73 -6.38 6.72
C LEU A 60 1.15 -6.54 5.31
N ARG A 61 1.96 -6.99 4.35
CA ARG A 61 1.51 -7.29 2.99
C ARG A 61 0.48 -8.43 3.01
N ASP A 62 0.75 -9.50 3.72
CA ASP A 62 -0.16 -10.65 3.81
C ASP A 62 -1.49 -10.25 4.46
N VAL A 63 -1.46 -9.47 5.54
CA VAL A 63 -2.67 -8.95 6.19
C VAL A 63 -3.50 -8.06 5.25
N ILE A 64 -2.87 -7.21 4.45
CA ILE A 64 -3.61 -6.37 3.49
C ILE A 64 -4.14 -7.24 2.34
N LEU A 65 -3.35 -8.15 1.79
CA LEU A 65 -3.77 -8.97 0.66
C LEU A 65 -4.90 -9.93 1.05
N ASP A 66 -4.74 -10.63 2.16
CA ASP A 66 -5.56 -11.77 2.55
C ASP A 66 -6.56 -11.47 3.69
N GLY A 67 -6.48 -10.27 4.26
CA GLY A 67 -7.30 -9.88 5.41
C GLY A 67 -6.88 -10.63 6.68
N ILE A 68 -7.73 -10.60 7.71
CA ILE A 68 -7.55 -11.40 8.92
C ILE A 68 -8.80 -12.28 9.10
N PRO A 69 -8.68 -13.62 9.00
CA PRO A 69 -9.79 -14.54 9.20
C PRO A 69 -10.52 -14.29 10.52
N ASP A 70 -11.85 -14.45 10.49
CA ASP A 70 -12.73 -14.25 11.65
C ASP A 70 -12.70 -12.82 12.25
N THR A 71 -12.29 -11.82 11.45
CA THR A 71 -12.37 -10.40 11.81
C THR A 71 -13.08 -9.57 10.74
N ALA A 72 -13.28 -8.28 11.02
CA ALA A 72 -13.81 -7.33 10.04
C ALA A 72 -12.77 -6.83 9.02
N MET A 73 -11.50 -7.20 9.13
CA MET A 73 -10.44 -6.77 8.21
C MET A 73 -10.52 -7.58 6.90
N PRO A 74 -10.96 -6.99 5.77
CA PRO A 74 -11.21 -7.72 4.55
C PRO A 74 -9.92 -7.96 3.72
N PRO A 75 -9.93 -8.94 2.80
CA PRO A 75 -8.86 -9.10 1.81
C PRO A 75 -8.93 -8.05 0.71
N TRP A 76 -7.77 -7.55 0.26
CA TRP A 76 -7.67 -6.53 -0.80
C TRP A 76 -7.10 -7.04 -2.13
N ARG A 77 -6.75 -8.33 -2.23
CA ARG A 77 -6.29 -8.97 -3.49
C ARG A 77 -7.15 -8.68 -4.74
N PRO A 78 -8.50 -8.59 -4.66
CA PRO A 78 -9.31 -8.32 -5.86
C PRO A 78 -9.04 -6.95 -6.50
N ILE A 79 -8.43 -6.00 -5.78
CA ILE A 79 -8.20 -4.63 -6.27
C ILE A 79 -6.76 -4.12 -6.11
N LEU A 80 -5.94 -4.79 -5.30
CA LEU A 80 -4.52 -4.47 -5.09
C LEU A 80 -3.62 -5.63 -5.55
N SER A 81 -2.60 -5.30 -6.33
CA SER A 81 -1.50 -6.19 -6.68
C SER A 81 -0.43 -6.23 -5.59
N GLU A 82 0.44 -7.25 -5.61
CA GLU A 82 1.51 -7.40 -4.62
C GLU A 82 2.52 -6.25 -4.62
N ASP A 83 2.83 -5.70 -5.80
CA ASP A 83 3.75 -4.56 -5.95
C ASP A 83 3.13 -3.28 -5.36
N GLU A 84 1.82 -3.09 -5.51
CA GLU A 84 1.08 -1.96 -4.93
C GLU A 84 0.99 -2.06 -3.41
N VAL A 85 0.71 -3.26 -2.87
CA VAL A 85 0.70 -3.47 -1.42
C VAL A 85 2.09 -3.30 -0.83
N ALA A 86 3.14 -3.77 -1.52
CA ALA A 86 4.52 -3.54 -1.07
C ALA A 86 4.86 -2.05 -1.01
N TRP A 87 4.44 -1.28 -2.03
CA TRP A 87 4.60 0.17 -2.02
C TRP A 87 3.78 0.82 -0.89
N LEU A 88 2.52 0.42 -0.71
CA LEU A 88 1.62 0.98 0.30
C LEU A 88 2.13 0.73 1.72
N VAL A 89 2.55 -0.50 2.04
CA VAL A 89 3.15 -0.86 3.33
C VAL A 89 4.40 -0.03 3.60
N LYS A 90 5.25 0.17 2.60
CA LYS A 90 6.43 1.04 2.75
C LYS A 90 6.01 2.47 3.05
N SER A 91 5.03 3.03 2.32
CA SER A 91 4.51 4.37 2.57
C SER A 91 3.92 4.50 3.99
N MET A 92 3.18 3.49 4.46
CA MET A 92 2.64 3.44 5.83
C MET A 92 3.74 3.43 6.89
N LEU A 93 4.77 2.59 6.73
CA LEU A 93 5.91 2.53 7.64
C LEU A 93 6.75 3.82 7.65
N GLN A 94 6.75 4.56 6.55
CA GLN A 94 7.50 5.82 6.41
C GLN A 94 6.66 7.06 6.76
N GLY A 95 5.35 6.93 6.96
CA GLY A 95 4.46 8.08 7.20
C GLY A 95 4.13 8.90 5.94
N ILE A 96 4.36 8.36 4.74
CA ILE A 96 4.25 9.10 3.47
C ILE A 96 2.84 8.96 2.90
N PHE A 97 1.87 9.56 3.59
CA PHE A 97 0.46 9.58 3.17
C PHE A 97 -0.23 10.92 3.42
N ASP A 98 0.40 11.84 4.15
CA ASP A 98 -0.18 13.13 4.57
C ASP A 98 0.20 14.34 3.73
N GLY A 99 0.56 14.12 2.45
CA GLY A 99 0.86 15.23 1.54
C GLY A 99 2.03 16.10 1.98
N GLN A 100 2.91 15.54 2.81
CA GLN A 100 4.17 16.13 3.28
C GLN A 100 5.36 15.38 2.71
#